data_AF-A0A3D5HPH1-F1
#
_entry.id   AF-A0A3D5HPH1-F1
#
_cell.length_a   1.000
_cell.length_b   1.000
_cell.length_c   1.000
_cell.angle_alpha   90.00
_cell.angle_beta   90.00
_cell.angle_gamma   90.00
#
_symmetry.space_group_name_H-M   'P 1'
#
loop_
_entity.id
_entity.type
_entity.pdbx_description
1 polymer ?
#
loop_
_entity_poly.entity_id
_entity_poly.type
_entity_poly.pdbx_seq_one_letter_code
_entity_poly.pdbx_strand_id
1 'polypeptide(L)' 'TAGTIITDDKRYIKIAASDGYIILNDVKLQGKKRMDIKSFLNGYKMNEAFIASEG' A
#
# COMPACT_ATOMS: atom_id res chain seq x y z
N THR A 1 -11.12 -9.07 0.70
CA THR A 1 -12.29 -8.19 0.78
C THR A 1 -11.98 -6.85 0.14
N ALA A 2 -12.97 -6.09 -0.32
CA ALA A 2 -12.71 -4.71 -0.73
C ALA A 2 -12.08 -3.95 0.46
N GLY A 3 -11.01 -3.19 0.20
CA GLY A 3 -10.20 -2.53 1.23
C GLY A 3 -8.96 -3.33 1.68
N THR A 4 -8.76 -4.57 1.24
CA THR A 4 -7.53 -5.32 1.56
C THR A 4 -6.32 -4.71 0.84
N ILE A 5 -5.23 -4.46 1.57
CA ILE A 5 -3.95 -4.00 1.01
C ILE A 5 -3.12 -5.22 0.57
N ILE A 6 -2.56 -5.15 -0.63
CA ILE A 6 -1.71 -6.17 -1.24
C ILE A 6 -0.42 -5.50 -1.68
N THR A 7 0.71 -5.93 -1.12
CA THR A 7 2.01 -5.30 -1.33
C THR A 7 3.11 -6.36 -1.30
N ASP A 8 4.20 -6.10 -2.02
CA ASP A 8 5.45 -6.87 -1.91
C ASP A 8 6.46 -6.23 -0.94
N ASP A 9 6.03 -5.19 -0.21
CA ASP A 9 6.81 -4.36 0.72
C ASP A 9 8.08 -3.75 0.09
N LYS A 10 8.15 -3.71 -1.25
CA LYS A 10 9.35 -3.25 -1.97
C LYS A 10 9.07 -2.37 -3.18
N ARG A 11 8.04 -2.69 -3.96
CA ARG A 11 7.82 -2.10 -5.29
C ARG A 11 6.41 -1.59 -5.48
N TYR A 12 5.40 -2.21 -4.88
CA TYR A 12 4.01 -1.83 -5.14
C TYR A 12 3.11 -1.94 -3.92
N ILE A 13 2.08 -1.11 -3.90
CA ILE A 13 0.92 -1.23 -3.00
C ILE A 13 -0.33 -1.21 -3.86
N LYS A 14 -1.19 -2.20 -3.66
CA LYS A 14 -2.50 -2.34 -4.30
C LYS A 14 -3.57 -2.43 -3.23
N ILE A 15 -4.77 -1.93 -3.53
CA ILE A 15 -5.94 -2.07 -2.68
C ILE A 15 -6.97 -2.87 -3.48
N ALA A 16 -7.43 -3.99 -2.92
CA ALA A 16 -8.52 -4.76 -3.48
C ALA A 16 -9.80 -3.93 -3.48
N ALA A 17 -10.46 -3.83 -4.62
CA ALA A 17 -11.77 -3.24 -4.80
C ALA A 17 -12.77 -4.33 -5.20
N SER A 18 -14.06 -3.99 -5.25
CA SER A 18 -15.11 -4.95 -5.60
C SER A 18 -14.95 -5.57 -7.00
N ASP A 19 -14.26 -4.88 -7.91
CA ASP A 19 -14.09 -5.29 -9.31
C ASP A 19 -12.63 -5.20 -9.78
N GLY A 20 -11.67 -5.49 -8.88
CA GLY A 20 -10.25 -5.51 -9.23
C GLY A 20 -9.37 -4.81 -8.20
N TYR A 21 -8.42 -3.98 -8.68
CA TYR A 21 -7.39 -3.38 -7.83
C TYR A 21 -7.14 -1.92 -8.15
N ILE A 22 -7.00 -1.12 -7.09
CA ILE A 22 -6.48 0.24 -7.16
C ILE A 22 -4.98 0.16 -6.87
N ILE A 23 -4.16 0.58 -7.83
CA ILE A 23 -2.69 0.61 -7.70
C ILE A 23 -2.28 2.00 -7.23
N LEU A 24 -1.52 2.07 -6.14
CA LEU A 24 -0.93 3.33 -5.71
C LEU A 24 0.35 3.58 -6.51
N ASN A 25 0.49 4.77 -7.06
CA ASN A 25 1.72 5.23 -7.72
C ASN A 25 2.57 6.09 -6.78
N ASP A 26 1.91 7.00 -6.04
CA ASP A 26 2.55 7.94 -5.14
C ASP A 26 1.78 8.07 -3.82
N VAL A 27 2.50 8.43 -2.75
CA VAL A 27 1.92 8.76 -1.45
C VAL A 27 2.36 10.15 -1.01
N LYS A 28 1.54 10.79 -0.20
CA LYS A 28 1.91 12.00 0.53
C LYS A 28 1.57 11.80 2.00
N LEU A 29 2.57 11.50 2.81
CA LEU A 29 2.40 11.49 4.26
C LEU A 29 2.18 12.92 4.75
N GLN A 30 1.35 13.08 5.78
CA GLN A 30 1.14 14.37 6.41
C GLN A 30 2.48 14.95 6.88
N GLY A 31 2.74 16.22 6.53
CA GLY A 31 4.01 16.89 6.85
C GLY A 31 5.22 16.42 6.03
N LYS A 32 5.06 15.56 5.02
CA LYS A 32 6.14 15.12 4.12
C LYS A 32 5.84 15.48 2.66
N LYS A 33 6.90 15.44 1.84
CA LYS A 33 6.77 15.57 0.39
C LYS A 33 6.07 14.34 -0.20
N ARG A 34 5.37 14.55 -1.33
CA ARG A 34 4.88 13.46 -2.15
C ARG A 34 6.07 12.66 -2.69
N MET A 35 5.95 11.34 -2.72
CA MET A 35 6.96 10.43 -3.24
C MET A 35 6.31 9.21 -3.87
N ASP A 36 7.02 8.58 -4.80
CA ASP A 36 6.59 7.33 -5.38
C ASP A 36 6.61 6.20 -4.34
N ILE A 37 5.80 5.16 -4.59
CA ILE A 37 5.66 4.03 -3.67
C ILE A 37 6.98 3.29 -3.42
N LYS A 38 7.86 3.19 -4.42
CA LYS A 38 9.14 2.50 -4.27
C LYS A 38 10.06 3.27 -3.32
N SER A 39 10.16 4.58 -3.49
CA SER A 39 10.89 5.45 -2.56
C SER A 39 10.29 5.42 -1.15
N PHE A 40 8.96 5.37 -1.04
CA PHE A 40 8.29 5.21 0.24
C PHE A 40 8.67 3.89 0.94
N LEU A 41 8.56 2.75 0.26
CA LEU A 41 8.85 1.42 0.81
C LEU A 41 10.33 1.20 1.14
N ASN A 42 11.26 1.92 0.49
CA ASN A 42 12.67 1.87 0.84
C ASN A 42 12.98 2.47 2.23
N GLY A 43 12.21 3.48 2.66
CA GLY A 43 12.42 4.18 3.93
C GLY A 43 11.37 3.88 5.00
N TYR A 44 10.27 3.24 4.61
CA TYR A 44 9.14 2.92 5.46
C TYR A 44 8.83 1.43 5.35
N LYS A 45 9.08 0.70 6.44
CA LYS A 45 8.70 -0.71 6.55
C LYS A 45 7.23 -0.80 6.94
N MET A 46 6.47 -1.64 6.24
CA MET A 46 5.12 -2.00 6.68
C MET A 46 5.23 -3.03 7.81
N ASN A 47 5.48 -2.57 9.04
CA ASN A 47 5.44 -3.43 10.23
C ASN A 47 3.97 -3.61 10.64
N GLU A 48 3.45 -4.82 10.43
CA GLU A 48 2.17 -5.31 10.98
C GLU A 48 0.96 -4.38 10.85
N ALA A 49 0.34 -4.40 9.69
CA ALA A 49 -1.12 -4.33 9.58
C ALA A 49 -1.50 -4.75 8.17
N PHE A 50 -2.75 -5.19 8.01
CA PHE A 50 -3.44 -5.37 6.72
C PHE A 50 -3.29 -6.74 6.03
N ILE A 51 -3.25 -7.83 6.80
CA ILE A 51 -3.91 -9.06 6.35
C ILE A 51 -5.28 -9.07 7.02
N ALA A 52 -6.33 -8.80 6.26
CA ALA A 52 -7.66 -9.23 6.66
C ALA A 52 -7.73 -10.75 6.42
N SER A 53 -7.32 -11.52 7.42
CA SER A 53 -7.86 -12.87 7.56
C SER A 53 -9.25 -12.71 8.16
N GLU A 54 -10.26 -13.09 7.40
CA GLU A 54 -11.27 -14.06 7.83
C GLU A 54 -12.17 -14.34 6.62
N GLY A 55 -11.75 -15.35 5.87
CA GLY A 55 -12.54 -16.56 5.73
C GLY A 55 -11.77 -17.67 6.44
#